data_AF-A0AAU5QJN1-F1
#
_entry.id   AF-A0AAU5QJN1-F1
#
_cell.length_a   1.000
_cell.length_b   1.000
_cell.length_c   1.000
_cell.angle_alpha   90.00
_cell.angle_beta   90.00
_cell.angle_gamma   90.00
#
_symmetry.space_group_name_H-M   'P 1'
#
loop_
_entity.id
_entity.type
_entity.pdbx_description
1 polymer ?
#
loop_
_entity_poly.entity_id
_entity_poly.type
_entity_poly.pdbx_seq_one_letter_code
_entity_poly.pdbx_strand_id
1 'polypeptide(L)'
;MDDVSMTAPAALLFGAFLVKLPALVRNRHDILLRAVCGLLLVASLVFLLAAVPTVAAINRISGVPNLAAPMVYAVLTAFSGACVVLIIIWRGGTTEATRRASSFCVIAYGLVIIALIVLFILGDAPVERREDLDTYYANTPFIREMIVLYLLAHSVASVVMTVLCWRWSLQVKGVLRVGLLLIFGGYILNLGFDVAKLSAVGARWAGHDWDTLSTDVARPLASVAAPLVGGGFILPLVTQRVGIGWRTAVRYHRLATLERQLTGASGSGTSAVAIGLWASLELRLTQREAAIHDAIIGLRPYFDSAIHDEVHGQALAQGHPPDRARILADAAMVAAAGEVQAAHPSRTTLVEGKESVQPSTQADDLVQMSLALRRSPLVHEACRRAALSESSNS
;
A
#
# COMPACT_ATOMS: atom_id res chain seq x y z
N MET A 1 23.95 6.48 28.93
CA MET A 1 22.57 6.96 28.68
C MET A 1 22.04 6.27 27.40
N ASP A 2 22.34 4.97 27.25
CA ASP A 2 22.67 4.42 25.92
C ASP A 2 21.59 3.46 25.40
N ASP A 3 20.77 2.90 26.30
CA ASP A 3 19.72 1.93 25.96
C ASP A 3 18.57 2.54 25.14
N VAL A 4 18.28 3.82 25.32
CA VAL A 4 17.13 4.49 24.68
C VAL A 4 17.34 4.64 23.16
N SER A 5 18.59 4.79 22.72
CA SER A 5 18.93 5.11 21.32
C SER A 5 18.60 3.99 20.34
N MET A 6 18.71 2.73 20.77
CA MET A 6 18.48 1.53 19.94
C MET A 6 17.12 0.88 20.23
N THR A 7 16.62 0.97 21.46
CA THR A 7 15.32 0.38 21.83
C THR A 7 14.13 1.16 21.30
N ALA A 8 14.22 2.50 21.23
CA ALA A 8 13.17 3.34 20.68
C ALA A 8 12.85 3.04 19.20
N PRO A 9 13.84 3.00 18.27
CA PRO A 9 13.56 2.61 16.88
C PRO A 9 13.08 1.16 16.76
N ALA A 10 13.60 0.23 17.59
CA ALA A 10 13.11 -1.16 17.62
C ALA A 10 11.61 -1.22 17.94
N ALA A 11 11.19 -0.52 19.01
CA ALA A 11 9.81 -0.46 19.48
C ALA A 11 8.89 0.23 18.46
N LEU A 12 9.35 1.31 17.82
CA LEU A 12 8.60 2.01 16.78
C LEU A 12 8.35 1.11 15.56
N LEU A 13 9.38 0.44 15.06
CA LEU A 13 9.28 -0.47 13.93
C LEU A 13 8.41 -1.70 14.26
N PHE A 14 8.53 -2.22 15.49
CA PHE A 14 7.75 -3.35 15.94
C PHE A 14 6.28 -2.98 16.15
N GLY A 15 6.02 -1.81 16.73
CA GLY A 15 4.67 -1.24 16.83
C GLY A 15 4.04 -1.05 15.45
N ALA A 16 4.79 -0.54 14.48
CA ALA A 16 4.32 -0.43 13.10
C ALA A 16 3.98 -1.80 12.47
N PHE A 17 4.78 -2.83 12.75
CA PHE A 17 4.48 -4.22 12.38
C PHE A 17 3.18 -4.71 13.04
N LEU A 18 3.00 -4.50 14.35
CA LEU A 18 1.80 -4.91 15.08
C LEU A 18 0.53 -4.24 14.54
N VAL A 19 0.60 -2.94 14.22
CA VAL A 19 -0.50 -2.20 13.60
C VAL A 19 -0.89 -2.80 12.23
N LYS A 20 0.08 -3.35 11.50
CA LYS A 20 -0.15 -3.97 10.17
C LYS A 20 -0.50 -5.46 10.25
N LEU A 21 -0.27 -6.11 11.38
CA LEU A 21 -0.51 -7.54 11.58
C LEU A 21 -1.95 -7.98 11.26
N PRO A 22 -3.02 -7.26 11.69
CA PRO A 22 -4.39 -7.65 11.33
C PRO A 22 -4.63 -7.62 9.82
N ALA A 23 -4.04 -6.63 9.13
CA ALA A 23 -4.15 -6.51 7.68
C ALA A 23 -3.36 -7.61 6.95
N LEU A 24 -2.30 -8.13 7.58
CA LEU A 24 -1.53 -9.27 7.09
C LEU A 24 -2.28 -10.59 7.26
N VAL A 25 -2.93 -10.78 8.41
CA VAL A 25 -3.77 -11.95 8.68
C VAL A 25 -4.97 -11.98 7.75
N ARG A 26 -5.57 -10.83 7.45
CA ARG A 26 -6.74 -10.74 6.54
C ARG A 26 -6.37 -10.94 5.07
N ASN A 27 -5.19 -10.47 4.63
CA ASN A 27 -4.76 -10.51 3.23
C ASN A 27 -3.45 -11.30 3.05
N ARG A 28 -3.45 -12.60 3.41
CA ARG A 28 -2.24 -13.45 3.37
C ARG A 28 -1.63 -13.65 1.99
N HIS A 29 -2.38 -13.40 0.92
CA HIS A 29 -1.91 -13.52 -0.46
C HIS A 29 -1.22 -12.23 -0.97
N ASP A 30 -1.25 -11.13 -0.22
CA ASP A 30 -0.57 -9.88 -0.59
C ASP A 30 0.94 -10.00 -0.29
N ILE A 31 1.70 -10.35 -1.34
CA ILE A 31 3.15 -10.56 -1.29
C ILE A 31 3.87 -9.27 -0.86
N LEU A 32 3.39 -8.10 -1.28
CA LEU A 32 4.03 -6.82 -0.96
C LEU A 32 3.86 -6.48 0.52
N LEU A 33 2.65 -6.69 1.07
CA LEU A 33 2.43 -6.50 2.51
C LEU A 33 3.29 -7.46 3.34
N ARG A 34 3.39 -8.72 2.94
CA ARG A 34 4.25 -9.71 3.62
C ARG A 34 5.71 -9.28 3.62
N ALA A 35 6.21 -8.83 2.49
CA ALA A 35 7.59 -8.38 2.36
C ALA A 35 7.87 -7.17 3.26
N VAL A 36 7.00 -6.17 3.28
CA VAL A 36 7.17 -4.98 4.14
C VAL A 36 7.03 -5.31 5.63
N CYS A 37 6.06 -6.15 6.01
CA CYS A 37 5.93 -6.57 7.41
C CYS A 37 7.14 -7.40 7.87
N GLY A 38 7.64 -8.29 7.02
CA GLY A 38 8.88 -9.03 7.26
C GLY A 38 10.07 -8.09 7.39
N LEU A 39 10.15 -7.06 6.54
CA LEU A 39 11.22 -6.08 6.58
C LEU A 39 11.20 -5.23 7.87
N LEU A 40 10.01 -4.82 8.33
CA LEU A 40 9.86 -4.12 9.61
C LEU A 40 10.27 -5.02 10.79
N LEU A 41 9.86 -6.29 10.77
CA LEU A 41 10.23 -7.26 11.81
C LEU A 41 11.75 -7.48 11.85
N VAL A 42 12.37 -7.68 10.68
CA VAL A 42 13.83 -7.86 10.57
C VAL A 42 14.56 -6.59 11.01
N ALA A 43 14.09 -5.40 10.62
CA ALA A 43 14.66 -4.13 11.08
C ALA A 43 14.58 -4.01 12.61
N SER A 44 13.41 -4.29 13.21
CA SER A 44 13.27 -4.33 14.68
C SER A 44 14.25 -5.31 15.32
N LEU A 45 14.44 -6.48 14.71
CA LEU A 45 15.37 -7.49 15.20
C LEU A 45 16.83 -7.01 15.13
N VAL A 46 17.23 -6.30 14.08
CA VAL A 46 18.58 -5.68 13.99
C VAL A 46 18.82 -4.77 15.19
N PHE A 47 17.90 -3.85 15.48
CA PHE A 47 18.04 -2.93 16.61
C PHE A 47 18.03 -3.64 17.96
N LEU A 48 17.18 -4.67 18.12
CA LEU A 48 17.11 -5.44 19.34
C LEU A 48 18.41 -6.21 19.60
N LEU A 49 18.97 -6.84 18.56
CA LEU A 49 20.23 -7.59 18.65
C LEU A 49 21.44 -6.67 18.83
N ALA A 50 21.40 -5.46 18.29
CA ALA A 50 22.45 -4.46 18.44
C ALA A 50 22.42 -3.72 19.79
N ALA A 51 21.34 -3.86 20.58
CA ALA A 51 21.27 -3.24 21.90
C ALA A 51 22.29 -3.89 22.86
N VAL A 52 23.04 -3.05 23.58
CA VAL A 52 24.13 -3.48 24.51
C VAL A 52 23.68 -4.57 25.50
N PRO A 53 22.48 -4.50 26.12
CA PRO A 53 22.02 -5.56 27.02
C PRO A 53 21.80 -6.90 26.31
N THR A 54 21.31 -6.87 25.07
CA THR A 54 21.07 -8.07 24.25
C THR A 54 22.39 -8.68 23.82
N VAL A 55 23.36 -7.86 23.39
CA VAL A 55 24.73 -8.28 23.08
C VAL A 55 25.36 -9.00 24.28
N ALA A 56 25.30 -8.39 25.47
CA ALA A 56 25.81 -8.99 26.70
C ALA A 56 25.09 -10.29 27.08
N ALA A 57 23.77 -10.37 26.86
CA ALA A 57 22.99 -11.57 27.13
C ALA A 57 23.36 -12.72 26.17
N ILE A 58 23.50 -12.45 24.87
CA ILE A 58 23.89 -13.45 23.87
C ILE A 58 25.28 -14.01 24.19
N ASN A 59 26.25 -13.13 24.45
CA ASN A 59 27.61 -13.53 24.77
C ASN A 59 27.65 -14.39 26.06
N ARG A 60 26.89 -14.01 27.09
CA ARG A 60 26.80 -14.75 28.35
C ARG A 60 26.13 -16.11 28.19
N ILE A 61 25.02 -16.20 27.45
CA ILE A 61 24.25 -17.44 27.27
C ILE A 61 25.03 -18.43 26.41
N SER A 62 25.67 -17.95 25.34
CA SER A 62 26.46 -18.81 24.45
C SER A 62 27.81 -19.22 25.04
N GLY A 63 28.33 -18.46 26.00
CA GLY A 63 29.68 -18.65 26.54
C GLY A 63 30.80 -18.24 25.56
N VAL A 64 30.45 -17.71 24.38
CA VAL A 64 31.40 -17.27 23.36
C VAL A 64 31.46 -15.74 23.38
N PRO A 65 32.62 -15.14 23.69
CA PRO A 65 32.75 -13.69 23.66
C PRO A 65 32.49 -13.18 22.23
N ASN A 66 31.80 -12.05 22.12
CA ASN A 66 31.53 -11.36 20.85
C ASN A 66 30.65 -12.11 19.83
N LEU A 67 30.02 -13.24 20.18
CA LEU A 67 29.15 -13.98 19.25
C LEU A 67 27.98 -13.14 18.74
N ALA A 68 27.53 -12.15 19.51
CA ALA A 68 26.49 -11.23 19.07
C ALA A 68 26.87 -10.44 17.80
N ALA A 69 28.16 -10.13 17.58
CA ALA A 69 28.60 -9.33 16.44
C ALA A 69 28.31 -9.98 15.07
N PRO A 70 28.75 -11.22 14.77
CA PRO A 70 28.41 -11.88 13.51
C PRO A 70 26.91 -12.10 13.36
N MET A 71 26.14 -12.28 14.46
CA MET A 71 24.68 -12.37 14.40
C MET A 71 24.04 -11.05 13.94
N VAL A 72 24.45 -9.92 14.53
CA VAL A 72 23.98 -8.59 14.13
C VAL A 72 24.36 -8.31 12.68
N TYR A 73 25.61 -8.57 12.28
CA TYR A 73 26.06 -8.35 10.91
C TYR A 73 25.31 -9.24 9.91
N ALA A 74 25.04 -10.49 10.25
CA ALA A 74 24.26 -11.39 9.40
C ALA A 74 22.82 -10.91 9.21
N VAL A 75 22.14 -10.50 10.28
CA VAL A 75 20.75 -10.01 10.20
C VAL A 75 20.69 -8.67 9.46
N LEU A 76 21.66 -7.77 9.68
CA LEU A 76 21.78 -6.51 8.96
C LEU A 76 22.06 -6.73 7.47
N THR A 77 22.91 -7.69 7.13
CA THR A 77 23.22 -8.08 5.74
C THR A 77 21.98 -8.67 5.08
N ALA A 78 21.25 -9.55 5.76
CA ALA A 78 19.99 -10.11 5.26
C ALA A 78 18.94 -9.03 5.03
N PHE A 79 18.79 -8.08 5.97
CA PHE A 79 17.93 -6.91 5.83
C PHE A 79 18.29 -6.08 4.59
N SER A 80 19.58 -5.80 4.42
CA SER A 80 20.09 -5.02 3.30
C SER A 80 19.77 -5.69 1.96
N GLY A 81 20.03 -7.00 1.84
CA GLY A 81 19.66 -7.79 0.66
C GLY A 81 18.15 -7.82 0.43
N ALA A 82 17.33 -7.97 1.48
CA ALA A 82 15.88 -7.95 1.39
C ALA A 82 15.33 -6.61 0.87
N CYS A 83 15.89 -5.48 1.31
CA CYS A 83 15.54 -4.16 0.78
C CYS A 83 15.84 -4.04 -0.72
N VAL A 84 17.01 -4.50 -1.16
CA VAL A 84 17.42 -4.48 -2.57
C VAL A 84 16.50 -5.37 -3.41
N VAL A 85 16.20 -6.59 -2.94
CA VAL A 85 15.25 -7.49 -3.61
C VAL A 85 13.87 -6.84 -3.69
N LEU A 86 13.40 -6.22 -2.61
CA LEU A 86 12.10 -5.56 -2.56
C LEU A 86 12.01 -4.43 -3.59
N ILE A 87 13.00 -3.53 -3.67
CA ILE A 87 12.98 -2.43 -4.65
C ILE A 87 13.07 -2.95 -6.10
N ILE A 88 13.80 -4.03 -6.34
CA ILE A 88 13.91 -4.69 -7.66
C ILE A 88 12.55 -5.24 -8.10
N ILE A 89 11.88 -6.00 -7.21
CA ILE A 89 10.54 -6.56 -7.47
C ILE A 89 9.53 -5.44 -7.68
N TRP A 90 9.62 -4.37 -6.88
CA TRP A 90 8.69 -3.25 -6.94
C TRP A 90 8.81 -2.45 -8.25
N ARG A 91 10.00 -2.38 -8.84
CA ARG A 91 10.26 -1.73 -10.13
C ARG A 91 9.84 -2.59 -11.33
N GLY A 92 10.24 -3.86 -11.33
CA GLY A 92 10.19 -4.70 -12.54
C GLY A 92 8.98 -5.61 -12.62
N GLY A 93 8.15 -5.69 -11.57
CA GLY A 93 7.14 -6.73 -11.44
C GLY A 93 7.77 -8.14 -11.46
N THR A 94 6.94 -9.16 -11.63
CA THR A 94 7.39 -10.57 -11.65
C THR A 94 7.80 -11.02 -13.05
N THR A 95 8.84 -10.38 -13.63
CA THR A 95 9.45 -10.85 -14.88
C THR A 95 10.62 -11.82 -14.59
N GLU A 96 10.99 -12.63 -15.58
CA GLU A 96 12.12 -13.57 -15.49
C GLU A 96 13.45 -12.85 -15.21
N ALA A 97 13.66 -11.66 -15.79
CA ALA A 97 14.84 -10.84 -15.53
C ALA A 97 14.89 -10.33 -14.08
N THR A 98 13.74 -9.83 -13.56
CA THR A 98 13.63 -9.41 -12.15
C THR A 98 13.87 -10.59 -11.21
N ARG A 99 13.33 -11.77 -11.52
CA ARG A 99 13.52 -12.99 -10.72
C ARG A 99 14.98 -13.40 -10.65
N ARG A 100 15.70 -13.40 -11.78
CA ARG A 100 17.14 -13.70 -11.83
C ARG A 100 17.95 -12.69 -11.03
N ALA A 101 17.66 -11.40 -11.17
CA ALA A 101 18.33 -10.35 -10.40
C ALA A 101 18.07 -10.49 -8.88
N SER A 102 16.83 -10.78 -8.48
CA SER A 102 16.49 -11.05 -7.09
C SER A 102 17.17 -12.32 -6.56
N SER A 103 17.17 -13.42 -7.32
CA SER A 103 17.88 -14.65 -6.93
C SER A 103 19.38 -14.43 -6.80
N PHE A 104 20.00 -13.71 -7.74
CA PHE A 104 21.41 -13.34 -7.63
C PHE A 104 21.69 -12.51 -6.39
N CYS A 105 20.84 -11.53 -6.08
CA CYS A 105 20.95 -10.73 -4.86
C CYS A 105 20.85 -11.62 -3.60
N VAL A 106 19.85 -12.52 -3.54
CA VAL A 106 19.70 -13.44 -2.39
C VAL A 106 20.92 -14.33 -2.23
N ILE A 107 21.46 -14.89 -3.32
CA ILE A 107 22.66 -15.73 -3.29
C ILE A 107 23.87 -14.91 -2.84
N ALA A 108 24.08 -13.72 -3.40
CA ALA A 108 25.22 -12.87 -3.08
C ALA A 108 25.23 -12.49 -1.59
N TYR A 109 24.11 -11.98 -1.05
CA TYR A 109 24.02 -11.63 0.37
C TYR A 109 24.04 -12.88 1.27
N GLY A 110 23.51 -14.01 0.81
CA GLY A 110 23.62 -15.29 1.51
C GLY A 110 25.07 -15.77 1.64
N LEU A 111 25.86 -15.65 0.58
CA LEU A 111 27.29 -15.96 0.59
C LEU A 111 28.07 -15.01 1.52
N VAL A 112 27.73 -13.72 1.54
CA VAL A 112 28.31 -12.77 2.50
C VAL A 112 28.01 -13.21 3.93
N ILE A 113 26.77 -13.58 4.26
CA ILE A 113 26.41 -14.07 5.60
C ILE A 113 27.23 -15.29 6.00
N ILE A 114 27.37 -16.27 5.10
CA ILE A 114 28.20 -17.46 5.33
C ILE A 114 29.66 -17.04 5.58
N ALA A 115 30.21 -16.16 4.77
CA ALA A 115 31.57 -15.66 4.92
C ALA A 115 31.78 -14.92 6.26
N LEU A 116 30.82 -14.09 6.70
CA LEU A 116 30.89 -13.42 8.02
C LEU A 116 30.98 -14.44 9.16
N ILE A 117 30.18 -15.50 9.11
CA ILE A 117 30.20 -16.58 10.12
C ILE A 117 31.54 -17.32 10.09
N VAL A 118 32.02 -17.70 8.90
CA VAL A 118 33.29 -18.41 8.74
C VAL A 118 34.47 -17.57 9.23
N LEU A 119 34.51 -16.28 8.89
CA LEU A 119 35.56 -15.36 9.33
C LEU A 119 35.57 -15.20 10.86
N PHE A 120 34.40 -15.14 11.49
CA PHE A 120 34.32 -15.13 12.95
C PHE A 120 34.86 -16.42 13.58
N ILE A 121 34.54 -17.59 13.02
CA ILE A 121 35.00 -18.89 13.53
C ILE A 121 36.53 -19.02 13.40
N LEU A 122 37.12 -18.47 12.33
CA LEU A 122 38.56 -18.51 12.08
C LEU A 122 39.34 -17.43 12.86
N GLY A 123 38.67 -16.36 13.27
CA GLY A 123 39.27 -15.24 13.99
C GLY A 123 39.36 -15.48 15.49
N ASP A 124 40.32 -14.81 16.13
CA ASP A 124 40.50 -14.85 17.58
C ASP A 124 40.03 -13.54 18.21
N ALA A 125 38.90 -13.59 18.93
CA ALA A 125 38.27 -12.43 19.58
C ALA A 125 37.91 -12.69 21.06
N PRO A 126 38.91 -12.96 21.94
CA PRO A 126 38.67 -13.45 23.30
C PRO A 126 38.19 -12.35 24.26
N VAL A 127 38.56 -11.10 24.02
CA VAL A 127 38.14 -9.95 24.84
C VAL A 127 36.76 -9.48 24.39
N GLU A 128 35.77 -9.57 25.27
CA GLU A 128 34.41 -9.10 24.98
C GLU A 128 34.38 -7.58 24.77
N ARG A 129 33.94 -7.14 23.57
CA ARG A 129 33.71 -5.74 23.19
C ARG A 129 32.26 -5.58 22.75
N ARG A 130 31.52 -4.74 23.47
CA ARG A 130 30.07 -4.58 23.27
C ARG A 130 29.68 -3.41 22.36
N GLU A 131 30.54 -2.39 22.27
CA GLU A 131 30.24 -1.16 21.53
C GLU A 131 31.25 -0.86 20.42
N ASP A 132 32.51 -1.23 20.62
CA ASP A 132 33.65 -0.78 19.82
C ASP A 132 34.42 -1.96 19.20
N LEU A 133 33.74 -3.11 19.01
CA LEU A 133 34.35 -4.29 18.40
C LEU A 133 35.00 -3.95 17.05
N ASP A 134 34.33 -3.12 16.23
CA ASP A 134 34.78 -2.73 14.89
C ASP A 134 36.15 -2.03 14.91
N THR A 135 36.42 -1.23 15.93
CA THR A 135 37.65 -0.45 16.04
C THR A 135 38.72 -1.18 16.83
N TYR A 136 38.34 -1.88 17.91
CA TYR A 136 39.26 -2.67 18.73
C TYR A 136 39.89 -3.82 17.95
N TYR A 137 39.09 -4.60 17.22
CA TYR A 137 39.57 -5.74 16.42
C TYR A 137 39.91 -5.37 14.97
N ALA A 138 40.07 -4.08 14.67
CA ALA A 138 40.36 -3.59 13.32
C ALA A 138 41.67 -4.17 12.74
N ASN A 139 42.63 -4.57 13.57
CA ASN A 139 43.91 -5.14 13.14
C ASN A 139 44.00 -6.67 13.32
N THR A 140 42.94 -7.31 13.80
CA THR A 140 42.94 -8.75 14.07
C THR A 140 42.58 -9.54 12.81
N PRO A 141 43.41 -10.52 12.39
CA PRO A 141 43.12 -11.34 11.22
C PRO A 141 41.76 -12.06 11.31
N PHE A 142 41.10 -12.21 10.16
CA PHE A 142 39.74 -12.72 9.96
C PHE A 142 38.63 -11.81 10.54
N ILE A 143 38.80 -11.27 11.75
CA ILE A 143 37.83 -10.34 12.35
C ILE A 143 37.80 -9.00 11.60
N ARG A 144 38.97 -8.47 11.21
CA ARG A 144 39.08 -7.30 10.35
C ARG A 144 38.34 -7.51 9.03
N GLU A 145 38.58 -8.63 8.37
CA GLU A 145 37.95 -8.96 7.10
C GLU A 145 36.43 -9.09 7.28
N MET A 146 35.96 -9.65 8.40
CA MET A 146 34.53 -9.70 8.74
C MET A 146 33.93 -8.30 8.86
N ILE A 147 34.60 -7.40 9.60
CA ILE A 147 34.18 -6.01 9.78
C ILE A 147 34.07 -5.29 8.43
N VAL A 148 35.14 -5.36 7.63
CA VAL A 148 35.18 -4.71 6.31
C VAL A 148 34.12 -5.32 5.38
N LEU A 149 33.95 -6.64 5.40
CA LEU A 149 33.01 -7.33 4.51
C LEU A 149 31.57 -6.91 4.77
N TYR A 150 31.14 -6.83 6.05
CA TYR A 150 29.76 -6.40 6.33
C TYR A 150 29.56 -4.92 5.97
N LEU A 151 30.55 -4.05 6.25
CA LEU A 151 30.48 -2.63 5.90
C LEU A 151 30.36 -2.44 4.39
N LEU A 152 31.19 -3.14 3.60
CA LEU A 152 31.11 -3.08 2.14
C LEU A 152 29.78 -3.61 1.62
N ALA A 153 29.29 -4.74 2.15
CA ALA A 153 28.00 -5.28 1.74
C ALA A 153 26.84 -4.31 2.06
N HIS A 154 26.87 -3.70 3.24
CA HIS A 154 25.88 -2.69 3.64
C HIS A 154 25.97 -1.43 2.77
N SER A 155 27.18 -0.92 2.51
CA SER A 155 27.41 0.24 1.65
C SER A 155 26.92 0.02 0.22
N VAL A 156 27.20 -1.15 -0.37
CA VAL A 156 26.70 -1.50 -1.71
C VAL A 156 25.17 -1.47 -1.73
N ALA A 157 24.52 -2.08 -0.73
CA ALA A 157 23.06 -2.01 -0.59
C ALA A 157 22.57 -0.56 -0.50
N SER A 158 23.21 0.23 0.35
CA SER A 158 22.84 1.62 0.62
C SER A 158 23.01 2.52 -0.60
N VAL A 159 24.09 2.37 -1.37
CA VAL A 159 24.28 3.07 -2.66
C VAL A 159 23.20 2.67 -3.66
N VAL A 160 22.96 1.36 -3.84
CA VAL A 160 21.94 0.87 -4.78
C VAL A 160 20.57 1.44 -4.44
N MET A 161 20.18 1.36 -3.17
CA MET A 161 18.90 1.89 -2.69
C MET A 161 18.80 3.40 -2.88
N THR A 162 19.86 4.15 -2.53
CA THR A 162 19.91 5.61 -2.71
C THR A 162 19.72 6.00 -4.18
N VAL A 163 20.49 5.40 -5.09
CA VAL A 163 20.44 5.70 -6.53
C VAL A 163 19.08 5.34 -7.12
N LEU A 164 18.54 4.17 -6.78
CA LEU A 164 17.25 3.73 -7.29
C LEU A 164 16.10 4.59 -6.77
N CYS A 165 16.05 4.86 -5.46
CA CYS A 165 15.02 5.69 -4.86
C CYS A 165 15.09 7.13 -5.37
N TRP A 166 16.28 7.70 -5.52
CA TRP A 166 16.47 9.03 -6.09
C TRP A 166 15.95 9.12 -7.52
N ARG A 167 16.47 8.27 -8.42
CA ARG A 167 16.08 8.27 -9.84
C ARG A 167 14.58 8.08 -10.02
N TRP A 168 13.98 7.22 -9.20
CA TRP A 168 12.56 6.95 -9.30
C TRP A 168 11.72 8.09 -8.71
N SER A 169 12.17 8.74 -7.64
CA SER A 169 11.47 9.90 -7.07
C SER A 169 11.28 11.04 -8.08
N LEU A 170 12.17 11.14 -9.08
CA LEU A 170 12.06 12.12 -10.17
C LEU A 170 10.96 11.78 -11.18
N GLN A 171 10.56 10.50 -11.28
CA GLN A 171 9.59 10.00 -12.26
C GLN A 171 8.16 9.92 -11.71
N VAL A 172 7.99 9.85 -10.38
CA VAL A 172 6.68 9.70 -9.73
C VAL A 172 6.24 10.99 -9.03
N LYS A 173 4.94 11.14 -8.81
CA LYS A 173 4.34 12.28 -8.10
C LYS A 173 3.48 11.81 -6.92
N GLY A 174 3.12 12.73 -6.04
CA GLY A 174 2.25 12.46 -4.89
C GLY A 174 2.91 11.61 -3.82
N VAL A 175 2.13 10.80 -3.12
CA VAL A 175 2.57 10.08 -1.91
C VAL A 175 3.67 9.06 -2.19
N LEU A 176 3.68 8.44 -3.37
CA LEU A 176 4.75 7.51 -3.75
C LEU A 176 6.11 8.20 -3.81
N ARG A 177 6.15 9.45 -4.32
CA ARG A 177 7.37 10.27 -4.32
C ARG A 177 7.84 10.55 -2.90
N VAL A 178 6.92 10.90 -2.00
CA VAL A 178 7.24 11.16 -0.59
C VAL A 178 7.82 9.90 0.07
N GLY A 179 7.22 8.73 -0.16
CA GLY A 179 7.75 7.46 0.34
C GLY A 179 9.17 7.17 -0.14
N LEU A 180 9.44 7.37 -1.45
CA LEU A 180 10.77 7.19 -2.01
C LEU A 180 11.79 8.20 -1.49
N LEU A 181 11.40 9.45 -1.26
CA LEU A 181 12.28 10.48 -0.69
C LEU A 181 12.61 10.18 0.78
N LEU A 182 11.68 9.61 1.55
CA LEU A 182 11.96 9.12 2.91
C LEU A 182 12.97 7.96 2.90
N ILE A 183 12.78 6.97 2.02
CA ILE A 183 13.73 5.87 1.85
C ILE A 183 15.10 6.41 1.44
N PHE A 184 15.14 7.31 0.44
CA PHE A 184 16.36 7.98 0.00
C PHE A 184 17.07 8.69 1.16
N GLY A 185 16.37 9.52 1.93
CA GLY A 185 16.94 10.21 3.08
C GLY A 185 17.50 9.24 4.13
N GLY A 186 16.78 8.16 4.42
CA GLY A 186 17.25 7.12 5.34
C GLY A 186 18.53 6.43 4.85
N TYR A 187 18.61 6.09 3.57
CA TYR A 187 19.82 5.46 3.02
C TYR A 187 21.02 6.40 2.87
N ILE A 188 20.79 7.71 2.66
CA ILE A 188 21.87 8.70 2.75
C ILE A 188 22.45 8.72 4.17
N LEU A 189 21.62 8.63 5.22
CA LEU A 189 22.11 8.53 6.59
C LEU A 189 22.87 7.22 6.84
N ASN A 190 22.42 6.09 6.29
CA ASN A 190 23.17 4.83 6.34
C ASN A 190 24.54 4.93 5.64
N LEU A 191 24.63 5.62 4.51
CA LEU A 191 25.93 5.89 3.88
C LEU A 191 26.83 6.75 4.78
N GLY A 192 26.25 7.73 5.49
CA GLY A 192 26.99 8.49 6.51
C GLY A 192 27.50 7.60 7.64
N PHE A 193 26.68 6.65 8.11
CA PHE A 193 27.08 5.63 9.09
C PHE A 193 28.26 4.80 8.58
N ASP A 194 28.18 4.31 7.34
CA ASP A 194 29.24 3.50 6.73
C ASP A 194 30.54 4.27 6.58
N VAL A 195 30.47 5.52 6.11
CA VAL A 195 31.64 6.40 5.97
C VAL A 195 32.29 6.63 7.34
N ALA A 196 31.50 6.91 8.38
CA ALA A 196 32.02 7.06 9.74
C ALA A 196 32.72 5.79 10.25
N LYS A 197 32.10 4.61 10.08
CA LYS A 197 32.66 3.31 10.49
C LYS A 197 33.94 2.97 9.72
N LEU A 198 33.91 3.05 8.38
CA LEU A 198 35.07 2.77 7.54
C LEU A 198 36.22 3.74 7.81
N SER A 199 35.92 5.01 8.08
CA SER A 199 36.95 6.00 8.43
C SER A 199 37.58 5.70 9.79
N ALA A 200 36.80 5.28 10.79
CA ALA A 200 37.33 4.87 12.08
C ALA A 200 38.22 3.62 11.98
N VAL A 201 37.79 2.61 11.22
CA VAL A 201 38.58 1.40 10.94
C VAL A 201 39.88 1.75 10.17
N GLY A 202 39.79 2.61 9.15
CA GLY A 202 40.94 3.07 8.38
C GLY A 202 41.93 3.89 9.22
N ALA A 203 41.43 4.73 10.14
CA ALA A 203 42.26 5.46 11.09
C ALA A 203 43.04 4.52 12.01
N ARG A 204 42.40 3.44 12.50
CA ARG A 204 43.05 2.40 13.30
C ARG A 204 44.18 1.68 12.56
N TRP A 205 44.07 1.51 11.23
CA TRP A 205 45.17 0.99 10.40
C TRP A 205 46.30 1.99 10.22
N ALA A 206 45.99 3.28 10.22
CA ALA A 206 46.96 4.37 10.18
C ALA A 206 47.54 4.74 11.56
N GLY A 207 47.26 3.95 12.60
CA GLY A 207 47.74 4.18 13.97
C GLY A 207 47.05 5.34 14.73
N HIS A 208 45.92 5.85 14.22
CA HIS A 208 45.13 6.90 14.85
C HIS A 208 43.87 6.34 15.51
N ASP A 209 43.36 7.03 16.54
CA ASP A 209 42.15 6.64 17.27
C ASP A 209 41.00 7.62 16.97
N TRP A 210 40.08 7.21 16.10
CA TRP A 210 38.87 7.95 15.72
C TRP A 210 37.60 7.25 16.20
N ASP A 211 37.66 6.55 17.32
CA ASP A 211 36.55 5.73 17.82
C ASP A 211 35.31 6.57 18.17
N THR A 212 35.48 7.85 18.48
CA THR A 212 34.39 8.83 18.66
C THR A 212 33.54 8.97 17.39
N LEU A 213 34.13 8.84 16.20
CA LEU A 213 33.40 8.89 14.93
C LEU A 213 32.49 7.65 14.76
N SER A 214 32.99 6.48 15.14
CA SER A 214 32.23 5.22 15.15
C SER A 214 31.09 5.22 16.19
N THR A 215 31.34 5.89 17.32
CA THR A 215 30.51 5.75 18.52
C THR A 215 29.45 6.84 18.65
N ASP A 216 29.84 8.10 18.43
CA ASP A 216 29.01 9.28 18.67
C ASP A 216 28.30 9.75 17.40
N VAL A 217 28.85 9.46 16.21
CA VAL A 217 28.26 9.87 14.93
C VAL A 217 27.48 8.72 14.29
N ALA A 218 28.04 7.51 14.26
CA ALA A 218 27.39 6.39 13.57
C ALA A 218 26.08 5.97 14.24
N ARG A 219 26.03 5.89 15.58
CA ARG A 219 24.82 5.45 16.31
C ARG A 219 23.60 6.35 16.06
N PRO A 220 23.68 7.69 16.19
CA PRO A 220 22.55 8.56 15.87
C PRO A 220 22.11 8.49 14.42
N LEU A 221 23.04 8.37 13.46
CA LEU A 221 22.71 8.23 12.05
C LEU A 221 21.86 6.98 11.80
N ALA A 222 22.25 5.84 12.37
CA ALA A 222 21.48 4.59 12.26
C ALA A 222 20.08 4.72 12.91
N SER A 223 19.99 5.33 14.10
CA SER A 223 18.72 5.51 14.81
C SER A 223 17.72 6.38 14.04
N VAL A 224 18.18 7.40 13.31
CA VAL A 224 17.31 8.27 12.48
C VAL A 224 17.02 7.65 11.11
N ALA A 225 17.98 6.92 10.54
CA ALA A 225 17.79 6.24 9.26
C ALA A 225 16.63 5.23 9.29
N ALA A 226 16.52 4.46 10.37
CA ALA A 226 15.53 3.41 10.53
C ALA A 226 14.06 3.85 10.38
N PRO A 227 13.55 4.86 11.13
CA PRO A 227 12.18 5.33 10.95
C PRO A 227 11.95 5.96 9.58
N LEU A 228 12.96 6.58 8.96
CA LEU A 228 12.85 7.11 7.59
C LEU A 228 12.65 5.98 6.57
N VAL A 229 13.49 4.94 6.62
CA VAL A 229 13.37 3.76 5.74
C VAL A 229 12.05 3.03 5.99
N GLY A 230 11.72 2.75 7.26
CA GLY A 230 10.48 2.07 7.64
C GLY A 230 9.22 2.85 7.23
N GLY A 231 9.18 4.15 7.53
CA GLY A 231 8.09 5.04 7.16
C GLY A 231 7.95 5.17 5.63
N GLY A 232 9.06 5.24 4.92
CA GLY A 232 9.09 5.30 3.46
C GLY A 232 8.53 4.05 2.78
N PHE A 233 8.74 2.86 3.34
CA PHE A 233 8.09 1.63 2.87
C PHE A 233 6.60 1.57 3.26
N ILE A 234 6.21 2.02 4.45
CA ILE A 234 4.82 1.94 4.93
C ILE A 234 3.89 2.90 4.18
N LEU A 235 4.36 4.13 3.91
CA LEU A 235 3.53 5.24 3.42
C LEU A 235 2.81 4.93 2.08
N PRO A 236 3.48 4.33 1.07
CA PRO A 236 2.82 3.94 -0.19
C PRO A 236 1.78 2.83 0.00
N LEU A 237 2.01 1.87 0.90
CA LEU A 237 1.06 0.78 1.17
C LEU A 237 -0.19 1.25 1.93
N VAL A 238 -0.04 2.22 2.85
CA VAL A 238 -1.20 2.83 3.53
C VAL A 238 -2.08 3.54 2.52
N THR A 239 -1.47 4.33 1.62
CA THR A 239 -2.23 5.17 0.70
C THR A 239 -2.88 4.41 -0.44
N GLN A 240 -2.28 3.32 -0.94
CA GLN A 240 -2.95 2.46 -1.92
C GLN A 240 -4.21 1.79 -1.34
N ARG A 241 -4.16 1.35 -0.09
CA ARG A 241 -5.31 0.71 0.59
C ARG A 241 -6.40 1.69 0.99
N VAL A 242 -6.01 2.85 1.52
CA VAL A 242 -6.97 3.92 1.82
C VAL A 242 -7.61 4.45 0.54
N GLY A 243 -6.85 4.59 -0.55
CA GLY A 243 -7.37 5.06 -1.83
C GLY A 243 -8.34 4.09 -2.51
N ILE A 244 -8.13 2.78 -2.40
CA ILE A 244 -9.09 1.77 -2.89
C ILE A 244 -10.33 1.76 -1.99
N GLY A 245 -10.16 1.66 -0.67
CA GLY A 245 -11.28 1.65 0.28
C GLY A 245 -12.13 2.92 0.22
N TRP A 246 -11.50 4.08 0.05
CA TRP A 246 -12.20 5.36 -0.12
C TRP A 246 -12.99 5.42 -1.43
N ARG A 247 -12.42 4.97 -2.55
CA ARG A 247 -13.13 4.91 -3.84
C ARG A 247 -14.32 3.96 -3.78
N THR A 248 -14.14 2.78 -3.18
CA THR A 248 -15.21 1.81 -2.95
C THR A 248 -16.30 2.39 -2.03
N ALA A 249 -15.92 3.09 -0.95
CA ALA A 249 -16.87 3.73 -0.03
C ALA A 249 -17.64 4.88 -0.69
N VAL A 250 -16.95 5.77 -1.41
CA VAL A 250 -17.58 6.87 -2.15
C VAL A 250 -18.51 6.32 -3.22
N ARG A 251 -18.11 5.29 -3.98
CA ARG A 251 -18.96 4.64 -4.99
C ARG A 251 -20.18 3.97 -4.35
N TYR A 252 -19.98 3.23 -3.26
CA TYR A 252 -21.07 2.64 -2.48
C TYR A 252 -22.07 3.69 -2.00
N HIS A 253 -21.60 4.79 -1.40
CA HIS A 253 -22.48 5.88 -0.93
C HIS A 253 -23.15 6.63 -2.08
N ARG A 254 -22.47 6.85 -3.21
CA ARG A 254 -23.07 7.49 -4.38
C ARG A 254 -24.17 6.62 -4.99
N LEU A 255 -23.99 5.31 -5.08
CA LEU A 255 -25.01 4.38 -5.59
C LEU A 255 -26.19 4.18 -4.62
N ALA A 256 -26.03 4.49 -3.33
CA ALA A 256 -27.07 4.33 -2.32
C ALA A 256 -28.36 5.12 -2.59
N THR A 257 -28.30 6.15 -3.43
CA THR A 257 -29.47 6.99 -3.74
C THR A 257 -30.27 6.42 -4.89
N LEU A 258 -29.57 6.00 -5.95
CA LEU A 258 -30.14 5.25 -7.06
C LEU A 258 -30.82 3.97 -6.55
N GLU A 259 -30.13 3.19 -5.69
CA GLU A 259 -30.71 1.99 -5.08
C GLU A 259 -32.03 2.30 -4.34
N ARG A 260 -32.07 3.34 -3.49
CA ARG A 260 -33.28 3.69 -2.72
C ARG A 260 -34.45 4.09 -3.60
N GLN A 261 -34.20 4.85 -4.66
CA GLN A 261 -35.26 5.26 -5.59
C GLN A 261 -35.81 4.06 -6.36
N LEU A 262 -34.93 3.16 -6.80
CA LEU A 262 -35.29 1.95 -7.52
C LEU A 262 -36.02 0.91 -6.64
N THR A 263 -35.51 0.64 -5.43
CA THR A 263 -36.16 -0.32 -4.50
C THR A 263 -37.44 0.21 -3.88
N GLY A 264 -37.60 1.54 -3.75
CA GLY A 264 -38.87 2.15 -3.35
C GLY A 264 -39.98 1.97 -4.38
N ALA A 265 -39.62 1.91 -5.67
CA ALA A 265 -40.54 1.74 -6.79
C ALA A 265 -40.90 0.26 -7.06
N SER A 266 -39.94 -0.66 -6.93
CA SER A 266 -40.11 -2.06 -7.34
C SER A 266 -40.74 -2.99 -6.29
N GLY A 267 -41.47 -2.47 -5.30
CA GLY A 267 -42.33 -3.25 -4.40
C GLY A 267 -41.74 -4.59 -3.94
N SER A 268 -40.78 -4.57 -3.02
CA SER A 268 -40.33 -5.74 -2.22
C SER A 268 -40.15 -7.10 -2.95
N GLY A 269 -39.71 -7.12 -4.21
CA GLY A 269 -39.65 -8.36 -5.00
C GLY A 269 -38.26 -8.97 -5.21
N THR A 270 -37.16 -8.25 -4.96
CA THR A 270 -35.82 -8.81 -5.14
C THR A 270 -35.37 -9.50 -3.86
N SER A 271 -35.27 -10.83 -3.93
CA SER A 271 -34.71 -11.68 -2.87
C SER A 271 -33.27 -11.25 -2.58
N ALA A 272 -33.10 -10.31 -1.66
CA ALA A 272 -31.81 -9.90 -1.18
C ALA A 272 -31.24 -11.08 -0.38
N VAL A 273 -30.31 -11.82 -0.98
CA VAL A 273 -29.49 -12.79 -0.26
C VAL A 273 -28.96 -12.11 1.00
N ALA A 274 -29.34 -12.62 2.17
CA ALA A 274 -29.03 -12.00 3.45
C ALA A 274 -27.51 -11.99 3.66
N ILE A 275 -26.89 -10.84 3.45
CA ILE A 275 -25.47 -10.66 3.69
C ILE A 275 -25.27 -10.47 5.20
N GLY A 276 -24.40 -11.29 5.79
CA GLY A 276 -24.03 -11.15 7.19
C GLY A 276 -23.41 -9.78 7.50
N LEU A 277 -23.61 -9.31 8.73
CA LEU A 277 -23.12 -8.00 9.23
C LEU A 277 -21.60 -7.77 8.99
N TRP A 278 -20.84 -8.85 8.81
CA TRP A 278 -19.38 -8.85 8.64
C TRP A 278 -18.87 -8.85 7.19
N ALA A 279 -19.76 -8.74 6.20
CA ALA A 279 -19.34 -8.72 4.80
C ALA A 279 -18.48 -7.51 4.44
N SER A 280 -17.52 -7.73 3.53
CA SER A 280 -16.62 -6.69 3.04
C SER A 280 -17.40 -5.61 2.27
N LEU A 281 -16.87 -4.38 2.28
CA LEU A 281 -17.45 -3.25 1.56
C LEU A 281 -17.48 -3.50 0.03
N GLU A 282 -16.52 -4.25 -0.50
CA GLU A 282 -16.50 -4.69 -1.90
C GLU A 282 -17.66 -5.62 -2.22
N LEU A 283 -17.93 -6.62 -1.36
CA LEU A 283 -19.07 -7.53 -1.56
C LEU A 283 -20.40 -6.79 -1.47
N ARG A 284 -20.52 -5.82 -0.54
CA ARG A 284 -21.69 -4.94 -0.45
C ARG A 284 -21.84 -4.03 -1.68
N LEU A 285 -20.74 -3.56 -2.25
CA LEU A 285 -20.75 -2.79 -3.49
C LEU A 285 -21.21 -3.64 -4.67
N THR A 286 -20.68 -4.86 -4.83
CA THR A 286 -21.10 -5.79 -5.89
C THR A 286 -22.58 -6.16 -5.76
N GLN A 287 -23.07 -6.41 -4.54
CA GLN A 287 -24.50 -6.67 -4.33
C GLN A 287 -25.35 -5.46 -4.71
N ARG A 288 -24.94 -4.26 -4.31
CA ARG A 288 -25.66 -3.02 -4.66
C ARG A 288 -25.69 -2.78 -6.17
N GLU A 289 -24.59 -3.06 -6.88
CA GLU A 289 -24.54 -2.96 -8.34
C GLU A 289 -25.45 -3.99 -9.01
N ALA A 290 -25.47 -5.23 -8.52
CA ALA A 290 -26.40 -6.27 -8.99
C ALA A 290 -27.86 -5.88 -8.74
N ALA A 291 -28.20 -5.40 -7.53
CA ALA A 291 -29.56 -4.98 -7.19
C ALA A 291 -30.04 -3.81 -8.07
N ILE A 292 -29.16 -2.85 -8.37
CA ILE A 292 -29.48 -1.75 -9.30
C ILE A 292 -29.71 -2.28 -10.72
N HIS A 293 -28.89 -3.22 -11.18
CA HIS A 293 -29.04 -3.83 -12.50
C HIS A 293 -30.36 -4.60 -12.62
N ASP A 294 -30.69 -5.41 -11.62
CA ASP A 294 -31.94 -6.18 -11.57
C ASP A 294 -33.17 -5.25 -11.54
N ALA A 295 -33.10 -4.15 -10.79
CA ALA A 295 -34.17 -3.15 -10.78
C ALA A 295 -34.34 -2.44 -12.13
N ILE A 296 -33.24 -2.08 -12.81
CA ILE A 296 -33.29 -1.50 -14.16
C ILE A 296 -33.92 -2.49 -15.15
N ILE A 297 -33.58 -3.78 -15.08
CA ILE A 297 -34.21 -4.82 -15.90
C ILE A 297 -35.71 -4.91 -15.61
N GLY A 298 -36.10 -4.88 -14.34
CA GLY A 298 -37.51 -4.91 -13.91
C GLY A 298 -38.32 -3.71 -14.38
N LEU A 299 -37.68 -2.54 -14.55
CA LEU A 299 -38.32 -1.30 -15.00
C LEU A 299 -38.47 -1.18 -16.53
N ARG A 300 -37.87 -2.08 -17.32
CA ARG A 300 -37.95 -2.04 -18.79
C ARG A 300 -39.37 -1.89 -19.37
N PRO A 301 -40.43 -2.53 -18.82
CA PRO A 301 -41.80 -2.36 -19.31
C PRO A 301 -42.38 -0.95 -19.14
N TYR A 302 -41.75 -0.12 -18.31
CA TYR A 302 -42.18 1.24 -17.96
C TYR A 302 -41.29 2.33 -18.60
N PHE A 303 -40.33 1.95 -19.46
CA PHE A 303 -39.47 2.92 -20.14
C PHE A 303 -40.22 3.66 -21.25
N ASP A 304 -40.13 4.99 -21.21
CA ASP A 304 -40.67 5.87 -22.23
C ASP A 304 -39.55 6.58 -23.01
N SER A 305 -39.39 6.21 -24.28
CA SER A 305 -38.42 6.84 -25.18
C SER A 305 -38.68 8.33 -25.41
N ALA A 306 -39.92 8.81 -25.27
CA ALA A 306 -40.25 10.22 -25.44
C ALA A 306 -39.62 11.07 -24.33
N ILE A 307 -39.63 10.59 -23.08
CA ILE A 307 -38.97 11.24 -21.94
C ILE A 307 -37.45 11.29 -22.17
N HIS A 308 -36.88 10.18 -22.66
CA HIS A 308 -35.45 10.12 -22.97
C HIS A 308 -35.08 11.17 -24.04
N ASP A 309 -35.77 11.17 -25.18
CA ASP A 309 -35.45 12.05 -26.31
C ASP A 309 -35.65 13.54 -25.96
N GLU A 310 -36.67 13.85 -25.16
CA GLU A 310 -36.93 15.20 -24.68
C GLU A 310 -35.79 15.72 -23.78
N VAL A 311 -35.41 14.94 -22.76
CA VAL A 311 -34.35 15.33 -21.83
C VAL A 311 -32.99 15.36 -22.53
N HIS A 312 -32.75 14.46 -23.47
CA HIS A 312 -31.55 14.47 -24.29
C HIS A 312 -31.44 15.75 -25.13
N GLY A 313 -32.52 16.11 -25.84
CA GLY A 313 -32.59 17.34 -26.64
C GLY A 313 -32.42 18.60 -25.80
N GLN A 314 -33.06 18.67 -24.63
CA GLN A 314 -32.92 19.80 -23.71
C GLN A 314 -31.50 19.93 -23.15
N ALA A 315 -30.86 18.81 -22.79
CA ALA A 315 -29.50 18.83 -22.29
C ALA A 315 -28.50 19.29 -23.37
N LEU A 316 -28.68 18.86 -24.62
CA LEU A 316 -27.89 19.35 -25.75
C LEU A 316 -28.11 20.84 -26.02
N ALA A 317 -29.36 21.31 -25.97
CA ALA A 317 -29.70 22.72 -26.14
C ALA A 317 -29.10 23.62 -25.04
N GLN A 318 -28.89 23.09 -23.84
CA GLN A 318 -28.20 23.76 -22.73
C GLN A 318 -26.66 23.68 -22.82
N GLY A 319 -26.12 23.11 -23.91
CA GLY A 319 -24.68 23.03 -24.16
C GLY A 319 -23.97 21.92 -23.39
N HIS A 320 -24.69 20.92 -22.86
CA HIS A 320 -24.04 19.74 -22.29
C HIS A 320 -23.39 18.90 -23.39
N PRO A 321 -22.21 18.31 -23.12
CA PRO A 321 -21.58 17.38 -24.07
C PRO A 321 -22.47 16.14 -24.28
N PRO A 322 -22.38 15.48 -25.46
CA PRO A 322 -23.29 14.41 -25.85
C PRO A 322 -23.39 13.27 -24.83
N ASP A 323 -22.24 12.84 -24.27
CA ASP A 323 -22.19 11.77 -23.26
C ASP A 323 -22.94 12.14 -21.98
N ARG A 324 -22.84 13.40 -21.55
CA ARG A 324 -23.53 13.90 -20.36
C ARG A 324 -25.03 14.08 -20.62
N ALA A 325 -25.41 14.53 -21.82
CA ALA A 325 -26.80 14.63 -22.23
C ALA A 325 -27.48 13.26 -22.25
N ARG A 326 -26.79 12.21 -22.72
CA ARG A 326 -27.28 10.82 -22.67
C ARG A 326 -27.49 10.35 -21.24
N ILE A 327 -26.51 10.54 -20.34
CA ILE A 327 -26.63 10.13 -18.94
C ILE A 327 -27.80 10.83 -18.22
N LEU A 328 -28.04 12.11 -18.54
CA LEU A 328 -29.18 12.86 -17.98
C LEU A 328 -30.52 12.29 -18.46
N ALA A 329 -30.61 11.92 -19.74
CA ALA A 329 -31.80 11.32 -20.34
C ALA A 329 -32.07 9.91 -19.76
N ASP A 330 -31.04 9.06 -19.67
CA ASP A 330 -31.11 7.74 -19.03
C ASP A 330 -31.61 7.84 -17.59
N ALA A 331 -31.06 8.78 -16.82
CA ALA A 331 -31.45 9.01 -15.44
C ALA A 331 -32.92 9.45 -15.32
N ALA A 332 -33.39 10.35 -16.19
CA ALA A 332 -34.77 10.81 -16.20
C ALA A 332 -35.76 9.70 -16.57
N MET A 333 -35.47 8.93 -17.61
CA MET A 333 -36.30 7.82 -18.05
C MET A 333 -36.42 6.74 -16.97
N VAL A 334 -35.32 6.37 -16.32
CA VAL A 334 -35.33 5.35 -15.25
C VAL A 334 -36.10 5.83 -14.03
N ALA A 335 -35.99 7.11 -13.64
CA ALA A 335 -36.75 7.63 -12.51
C ALA A 335 -38.24 7.77 -12.80
N ALA A 336 -38.62 8.26 -13.99
CA ALA A 336 -40.01 8.30 -14.42
C ALA A 336 -40.64 6.90 -14.45
N ALA A 337 -39.91 5.91 -14.99
CA ALA A 337 -40.35 4.52 -14.98
C ALA A 337 -40.58 3.97 -13.56
N GLY A 338 -39.75 4.35 -12.60
CA GLY A 338 -39.94 4.00 -11.19
C GLY A 338 -41.19 4.63 -10.58
N GLU A 339 -41.48 5.89 -10.89
CA GLU A 339 -42.71 6.55 -10.41
C GLU A 339 -43.97 5.91 -11.00
N VAL A 340 -43.95 5.57 -12.29
CA VAL A 340 -45.06 4.86 -12.96
C VAL A 340 -45.27 3.47 -12.37
N GLN A 341 -44.20 2.71 -12.13
CA GLN A 341 -44.28 1.40 -11.48
C GLN A 341 -44.90 1.49 -10.08
N ALA A 342 -44.51 2.51 -9.29
CA ALA A 342 -45.05 2.72 -7.94
C ALA A 342 -46.54 3.09 -7.95
N ALA A 343 -46.98 3.88 -8.94
CA ALA A 343 -48.38 4.24 -9.11
C ALA A 343 -49.23 3.06 -9.65
N HIS A 344 -48.65 2.19 -10.47
CA HIS A 344 -49.39 1.13 -11.18
C HIS A 344 -48.68 -0.24 -11.16
N PRO A 345 -48.58 -0.90 -10.00
CA PRO A 345 -47.85 -2.17 -9.84
C PRO A 345 -48.42 -3.34 -10.66
N SER A 346 -49.68 -3.26 -11.10
CA SER A 346 -50.37 -4.32 -11.88
C SER A 346 -50.34 -4.10 -13.40
N ARG A 347 -49.72 -3.01 -13.89
CA ARG A 347 -49.73 -2.69 -15.34
C ARG A 347 -48.66 -3.51 -16.05
N THR A 348 -49.05 -4.63 -16.67
CA THR A 348 -48.23 -5.30 -17.68
C THR A 348 -48.39 -4.56 -19.00
N THR A 349 -47.83 -3.36 -19.13
CA THR A 349 -47.80 -2.67 -20.42
C THR A 349 -46.82 -3.38 -21.35
N LEU A 350 -47.33 -4.28 -22.16
CA LEU A 350 -46.67 -4.71 -23.38
C LEU A 350 -46.64 -3.50 -24.31
N VAL A 351 -45.54 -2.74 -24.30
CA VAL A 351 -45.30 -1.71 -25.32
C VAL A 351 -44.97 -2.45 -26.63
N GLU A 352 -45.95 -2.50 -27.53
CA GLU A 352 -45.74 -2.85 -28.93
C GLU A 352 -44.84 -1.78 -29.59
N GLY A 353 -43.72 -2.23 -30.16
CA GLY A 353 -43.17 -1.63 -31.38
C GLY A 353 -42.47 -0.28 -31.29
N LYS A 354 -41.39 -0.18 -30.50
CA LYS A 354 -40.22 0.65 -30.81
C LYS A 354 -39.01 0.06 -30.08
N GLU A 355 -37.84 0.02 -30.71
CA GLU A 355 -36.59 -0.37 -30.02
C GLU A 355 -36.45 0.50 -28.77
N SER A 356 -36.60 -0.10 -27.59
CA SER A 356 -36.48 0.62 -26.33
C SER A 356 -35.04 1.06 -26.16
N VAL A 357 -34.83 2.37 -25.95
CA VAL A 357 -33.53 2.92 -25.57
C VAL A 357 -33.10 2.22 -24.28
N GLN A 358 -31.96 1.54 -24.31
CA GLN A 358 -31.43 0.89 -23.12
C GLN A 358 -30.43 1.81 -22.44
N PRO A 359 -30.65 2.16 -21.16
CA PRO A 359 -29.70 2.97 -20.42
C PRO A 359 -28.39 2.19 -20.24
N SER A 360 -27.27 2.91 -20.17
CA SER A 360 -25.98 2.27 -19.89
C SER A 360 -25.97 1.63 -18.50
N THR A 361 -25.57 0.36 -18.44
CA THR A 361 -25.36 -0.37 -17.18
C THR A 361 -23.88 -0.43 -16.79
N GLN A 362 -23.02 0.37 -17.43
CA GLN A 362 -21.62 0.44 -17.03
C GLN A 362 -21.47 1.09 -15.66
N ALA A 363 -20.55 0.53 -14.88
CA ALA A 363 -20.14 0.97 -13.56
C ALA A 363 -20.07 2.50 -13.34
N ASP A 364 -19.36 3.20 -14.23
CA ASP A 364 -19.13 4.64 -14.09
C ASP A 364 -20.37 5.46 -14.49
N ASP A 365 -21.16 4.96 -15.45
CA ASP A 365 -22.41 5.58 -15.90
C ASP A 365 -23.49 5.50 -14.82
N LEU A 366 -23.61 4.38 -14.10
CA LEU A 366 -24.52 4.25 -12.95
C LEU A 366 -24.22 5.27 -11.84
N VAL A 367 -22.94 5.58 -11.61
CA VAL A 367 -22.54 6.61 -10.64
C VAL A 367 -22.94 8.01 -11.15
N GLN A 368 -22.79 8.28 -12.44
CA GLN A 368 -23.21 9.56 -13.03
C GLN A 368 -24.73 9.71 -13.07
N MET A 369 -25.48 8.65 -13.36
CA MET A 369 -26.95 8.63 -13.27
C MET A 369 -27.42 8.90 -11.84
N SER A 370 -26.82 8.26 -10.83
CA SER A 370 -27.13 8.55 -9.43
C SER A 370 -26.86 10.00 -9.02
N LEU A 371 -25.79 10.60 -9.56
CA LEU A 371 -25.48 12.02 -9.34
C LEU A 371 -26.47 12.93 -10.07
N ALA A 372 -26.88 12.58 -11.30
CA ALA A 372 -27.89 13.28 -12.08
C ALA A 372 -29.24 13.30 -11.35
N LEU A 373 -29.69 12.15 -10.83
CA LEU A 373 -30.90 12.02 -10.02
C LEU A 373 -30.90 12.90 -8.77
N ARG A 374 -29.73 13.12 -8.16
CA ARG A 374 -29.60 13.98 -6.98
C ARG A 374 -29.58 15.46 -7.28
N ARG A 375 -29.04 15.87 -8.44
CA ARG A 375 -28.58 17.24 -8.66
C ARG A 375 -29.15 17.92 -9.90
N SER A 376 -29.74 17.17 -10.83
CA SER A 376 -30.20 17.73 -12.09
C SER A 376 -31.66 18.18 -12.00
N PRO A 377 -31.95 19.49 -12.17
CA PRO A 377 -33.32 19.99 -12.20
C PRO A 377 -34.09 19.46 -13.41
N LEU A 378 -33.43 19.15 -14.53
CA LEU A 378 -34.05 18.55 -15.72
C LEU A 378 -34.65 17.18 -15.42
N VAL A 379 -33.96 16.38 -14.61
CA VAL A 379 -34.42 15.04 -14.22
C VAL A 379 -35.64 15.16 -13.29
N HIS A 380 -35.61 16.08 -12.32
CA HIS A 380 -36.75 16.30 -11.42
C HIS A 380 -37.97 16.86 -12.14
N GLU A 381 -37.77 17.71 -13.15
CA GLU A 381 -38.87 18.27 -13.95
C GLU A 381 -39.51 17.23 -14.87
N ALA A 382 -38.71 16.31 -15.43
CA ALA A 382 -39.22 15.19 -16.22
C ALA A 382 -40.08 14.23 -15.36
N CYS A 383 -39.59 13.85 -14.17
CA CYS A 383 -40.34 13.00 -13.23
C CYS A 383 -41.67 13.65 -12.82
N ARG A 384 -41.65 14.92 -12.39
CA ARG A 384 -42.87 15.63 -11.97
C ARG A 384 -43.92 15.67 -13.08
N ARG A 385 -43.49 15.88 -14.33
CA ARG A 385 -44.41 15.92 -15.48
C ARG A 385 -44.98 14.54 -15.82
N ALA A 386 -44.18 13.48 -15.74
CA ALA A 386 -44.65 12.10 -15.93
C ALA A 386 -45.75 11.74 -14.91
N ALA A 387 -45.53 12.08 -13.63
CA ALA A 387 -46.53 11.88 -12.58
C ALA A 387 -47.83 12.68 -12.81
N LEU A 388 -47.72 13.92 -13.34
CA LEU A 388 -48.89 14.76 -13.64
C LEU A 388 -49.68 14.25 -14.86
N SER A 389 -49.00 13.80 -15.93
CA SER A 389 -49.66 13.29 -17.14
C SER A 389 -50.45 12.01 -16.91
N GLU A 390 -50.05 11.17 -15.95
CA GLU A 390 -50.84 9.99 -15.58
C GLU A 390 -52.05 10.34 -14.69
N SER A 391 -51.94 11.37 -13.85
CA SER A 391 -53.04 11.83 -12.98
C SER A 391 -54.21 12.45 -13.75
N SER A 392 -53.99 12.96 -14.97
CA SER A 392 -55.06 13.51 -15.82
C SER A 392 -55.70 12.47 -16.75
N ASN A 393 -55.11 11.27 -16.85
CA ASN A 393 -55.59 10.16 -17.68
C ASN A 393 -56.25 9.04 -16.87
N SER A 394 -56.33 9.22 -15.55
CA SER A 394 -57.12 8.42 -14.60
C SER A 394 -58.43 9.14 -14.30
#